data_AF-A0A942VCZ4-F1
#
_entry.id   AF-A0A942VCZ4-F1
#
_cell.length_a   1.000
_cell.length_b   1.000
_cell.length_c   1.000
_cell.angle_alpha   90.00
_cell.angle_beta   90.00
_cell.angle_gamma   90.00
#
_symmetry.space_group_name_H-M   'P 1'
#
loop_
_entity.id
_entity.type
_entity.pdbx_description
1 polymer ?
#
loop_
_entity_poly.entity_id
_entity_poly.type
_entity_poly.pdbx_seq_one_letter_code
_entity_poly.pdbx_strand_id
1 'polypeptide(L)'
;GYNVSCLGDMDSGAASADMNGRVNTQCLVSDSQTHPAANYCNTFSAVSSGKGSSGWYLPAAGELKAMSYSYGAINLGLQKLSKTQISSNYYWSSSESSTNGGYRAWVVRPSDGTMGYGYGKNDSGRVRCVLAL
;
A
#
# COMPACT_ATOMS: atom_id res chain seq x y z
N GLY A 1 9.79 -6.12 -13.07
CA GLY A 1 9.06 -4.85 -12.87
C GLY A 1 9.38 -3.91 -14.01
N TYR A 2 8.56 -2.89 -14.21
CA TYR A 2 8.73 -1.81 -15.19
C TYR A 2 8.18 -0.50 -14.62
N ASN A 3 8.57 0.63 -15.19
CA ASN A 3 8.05 1.95 -14.83
C ASN A 3 6.59 2.12 -15.25
N VAL A 4 5.71 2.51 -14.33
CA VAL A 4 4.28 2.70 -14.57
C VAL A 4 4.04 4.17 -14.94
N SER A 5 3.75 4.45 -16.21
CA SER A 5 3.73 5.81 -16.75
C SER A 5 2.71 6.77 -16.13
N CYS A 6 1.65 6.26 -15.50
CA CYS A 6 0.66 7.06 -14.78
C CYS A 6 1.00 7.31 -13.30
N LEU A 7 2.11 6.75 -12.81
CA LEU A 7 2.66 7.06 -11.49
C LEU A 7 3.82 8.06 -11.62
N GLY A 8 3.99 8.88 -10.59
CA GLY A 8 5.21 9.66 -10.42
C GLY A 8 6.30 8.79 -9.81
N ASP A 9 7.49 8.82 -10.39
CA ASP A 9 8.70 8.22 -9.83
C ASP A 9 9.18 9.02 -8.61
N MET A 10 9.12 8.43 -7.41
CA MET A 10 9.38 9.16 -6.16
C MET A 10 10.69 8.75 -5.49
N ASP A 11 11.45 9.74 -5.01
CA ASP A 11 12.47 9.54 -4.00
C ASP A 11 11.85 9.25 -2.61
N SER A 12 12.68 9.01 -1.60
CA SER A 12 12.20 8.68 -0.25
C SER A 12 11.42 9.81 0.40
N GLY A 13 11.78 11.06 0.12
CA GLY A 13 11.10 12.24 0.66
C GLY A 13 9.69 12.34 0.10
N ALA A 14 9.57 12.35 -1.23
CA ALA A 14 8.30 12.41 -1.95
C ALA A 14 7.40 11.22 -1.61
N ALA A 15 7.93 9.99 -1.63
CA ALA A 15 7.16 8.79 -1.33
C ALA A 15 6.65 8.79 0.13
N SER A 16 7.45 9.29 1.08
CA SER A 16 7.03 9.35 2.48
C SER A 16 5.89 10.33 2.74
N ALA A 17 5.65 11.25 1.80
CA ALA A 17 4.56 12.22 1.82
C ALA A 17 3.43 11.88 0.82
N ASP A 18 3.55 10.78 0.07
CA ASP A 18 2.56 10.38 -0.92
C ASP A 18 1.29 9.86 -0.23
N MET A 19 0.19 10.60 -0.43
CA MET A 19 -1.14 10.30 0.13
C MET A 19 -2.15 9.97 -0.98
N ASN A 20 -1.68 9.53 -2.14
CA ASN A 20 -2.52 9.32 -3.33
C ASN A 20 -2.87 7.84 -3.57
N GLY A 21 -2.91 6.98 -2.53
CA GLY A 21 -3.01 5.53 -2.72
C GLY A 21 -4.21 5.08 -3.55
N ARG A 22 -5.35 5.77 -3.40
CA ARG A 22 -6.54 5.50 -4.21
C ARG A 22 -6.32 5.80 -5.69
N VAL A 23 -5.75 6.96 -6.01
CA VAL A 23 -5.45 7.38 -7.38
C VAL A 23 -4.38 6.45 -7.99
N ASN A 24 -3.32 6.16 -7.24
CA ASN A 24 -2.27 5.25 -7.68
C ASN A 24 -2.84 3.85 -7.96
N THR A 25 -3.71 3.33 -7.09
CA THR A 25 -4.37 2.02 -7.29
C THR A 25 -5.21 2.01 -8.56
N GLN A 26 -5.96 3.08 -8.84
CA GLN A 26 -6.76 3.17 -10.08
C GLN A 26 -5.87 3.19 -11.33
N CYS A 27 -4.74 3.92 -11.28
CA CYS A 27 -3.72 3.89 -12.32
C CYS A 27 -3.18 2.47 -12.53
N LEU A 28 -2.76 1.80 -11.46
CA LEU A 28 -2.22 0.43 -11.51
C LEU A 28 -3.24 -0.59 -12.05
N VAL A 29 -4.50 -0.50 -11.65
CA VAL A 29 -5.57 -1.41 -12.13
C VAL A 29 -5.89 -1.18 -13.61
N SER A 30 -5.67 0.04 -14.11
CA SER A 30 -5.94 0.41 -15.50
C SER A 30 -4.73 0.18 -16.43
N ASP A 31 -3.57 -0.16 -15.87
CA ASP A 31 -2.39 -0.45 -16.65
C ASP A 31 -2.55 -1.76 -17.44
N SER A 32 -1.93 -1.81 -18.62
CA SER A 32 -1.81 -3.01 -19.46
C SER A 32 -1.23 -4.24 -18.76
N GLN A 33 -0.38 -4.07 -17.74
CA GLN A 33 0.23 -5.18 -17.00
C GLN A 33 -0.49 -5.43 -15.67
N THR A 34 -0.44 -6.67 -15.23
CA THR A 34 -1.06 -7.08 -13.97
C THR A 34 -0.25 -6.59 -12.77
N HIS A 35 -0.91 -5.88 -11.86
CA HIS A 35 -0.37 -5.46 -10.57
C HIS A 35 -1.10 -6.16 -9.43
N PRO A 36 -0.64 -7.35 -8.97
CA PRO A 36 -1.42 -8.19 -8.05
C PRO A 36 -1.83 -7.51 -6.74
N ALA A 37 -0.95 -6.69 -6.15
CA ALA A 37 -1.26 -5.99 -4.90
C ALA A 37 -2.38 -4.94 -5.06
N ALA A 38 -2.34 -4.17 -6.16
CA ALA A 38 -3.37 -3.18 -6.47
C ALA A 38 -4.70 -3.86 -6.85
N ASN A 39 -4.64 -4.90 -7.69
CA ASN A 39 -5.81 -5.67 -8.11
C ASN A 39 -6.51 -6.36 -6.93
N TYR A 40 -5.72 -6.95 -6.03
CA TYR A 40 -6.24 -7.54 -4.79
C TYR A 40 -7.00 -6.49 -3.98
N CYS A 41 -6.42 -5.31 -3.76
CA CYS A 41 -7.10 -4.28 -2.97
C CYS A 41 -8.30 -3.66 -3.65
N ASN A 42 -8.26 -3.43 -4.96
CA ASN A 42 -9.37 -2.86 -5.71
C ASN A 42 -10.62 -3.76 -5.72
N THR A 43 -10.42 -5.08 -5.63
CA THR A 43 -11.51 -6.07 -5.59
C THR A 43 -11.80 -6.59 -4.18
N PHE A 44 -11.03 -6.15 -3.19
CA PHE A 44 -11.21 -6.57 -1.81
C PHE A 44 -12.54 -6.06 -1.25
N SER A 45 -13.18 -6.91 -0.45
CA SER A 45 -14.42 -6.60 0.24
C SER A 45 -14.39 -7.19 1.64
N ALA A 46 -14.66 -6.35 2.65
CA ALA A 46 -14.71 -6.79 4.04
C ALA A 46 -16.11 -7.29 4.44
N VAL A 47 -17.14 -6.89 3.71
CA VAL A 47 -18.55 -7.19 3.96
C VAL A 47 -19.30 -7.33 2.64
N SER A 48 -20.35 -8.17 2.57
CA SER A 48 -21.08 -8.41 1.33
C SER A 48 -21.86 -7.20 0.80
N SER A 49 -22.21 -6.25 1.66
CA SER A 49 -22.94 -5.03 1.28
C SER A 49 -22.68 -3.88 2.25
N GLY A 50 -22.98 -2.65 1.80
CA GLY A 50 -22.86 -1.45 2.61
C GLY A 50 -21.42 -0.95 2.76
N LYS A 51 -21.15 -0.24 3.86
CA LYS A 51 -19.86 0.39 4.09
C LYS A 51 -18.76 -0.67 4.22
N GLY A 52 -17.76 -0.59 3.35
CA GLY A 52 -16.65 -1.55 3.30
C GLY A 52 -16.86 -2.72 2.34
N SER A 53 -17.93 -2.74 1.54
CA SER A 53 -18.11 -3.72 0.46
C SER A 53 -17.31 -3.39 -0.80
N SER A 54 -16.83 -2.16 -0.93
CA SER A 54 -16.05 -1.68 -2.08
C SER A 54 -15.23 -0.43 -1.70
N GLY A 55 -14.43 0.07 -2.66
CA GLY A 55 -13.65 1.30 -2.51
C GLY A 55 -12.30 1.12 -1.81
N TRP A 56 -11.91 -0.12 -1.53
CA TRP A 56 -10.61 -0.46 -0.99
C TRP A 56 -9.51 -0.20 -2.03
N TYR A 57 -8.34 0.20 -1.55
CA TYR A 57 -7.19 0.48 -2.41
C TYR A 57 -5.88 0.07 -1.74
N LEU A 58 -4.83 -0.08 -2.54
CA LEU A 58 -3.47 -0.28 -2.07
C LEU A 58 -2.95 1.08 -1.59
N PRO A 59 -2.63 1.25 -0.29
CA PRO A 59 -2.19 2.55 0.23
C PRO A 59 -0.87 3.00 -0.41
N ALA A 60 -0.72 4.31 -0.56
CA ALA A 60 0.55 4.94 -0.86
C ALA A 60 1.51 4.85 0.35
N ALA A 61 2.79 5.09 0.12
CA ALA A 61 3.81 4.95 1.15
C ALA A 61 3.59 5.92 2.32
N GLY A 62 3.15 7.16 2.06
CA GLY A 62 2.80 8.11 3.11
C GLY A 62 1.61 7.65 3.96
N GLU A 63 0.60 7.04 3.36
CA GLU A 63 -0.58 6.50 4.07
C GLU A 63 -0.18 5.32 4.98
N LEU A 64 0.62 4.37 4.48
CA LEU A 64 1.15 3.29 5.31
C LEU A 64 2.05 3.81 6.44
N LYS A 65 2.87 4.82 6.16
CA LYS A 65 3.73 5.45 7.17
C LYS A 65 2.88 6.10 8.25
N ALA A 66 1.78 6.76 7.89
CA ALA A 66 0.86 7.36 8.85
C ALA A 66 0.23 6.34 9.81
N MET A 67 0.08 5.07 9.39
CA MET A 67 -0.38 4.00 10.29
C MET A 67 0.56 3.77 11.47
N SER A 68 1.86 4.09 11.35
CA SER A 68 2.84 3.91 12.43
C SER A 68 2.54 4.74 13.67
N TYR A 69 1.97 5.93 13.48
CA TYR A 69 1.57 6.80 14.59
C TYR A 69 0.47 6.18 15.48
N SER A 70 -0.31 5.24 14.93
CA SER A 70 -1.40 4.56 15.63
C SER A 70 -1.22 3.04 15.68
N TYR A 71 -0.03 2.51 15.38
CA TYR A 71 0.17 1.07 15.19
C TYR A 71 -0.28 0.23 16.40
N GLY A 72 0.08 0.67 17.62
CA GLY A 72 -0.34 0.01 18.86
C GLY A 72 -1.87 0.02 19.03
N ALA A 73 -2.51 1.15 18.77
CA ALA A 73 -3.97 1.28 18.87
C ALA A 73 -4.71 0.44 17.81
N ILE A 74 -4.21 0.43 16.56
CA ILE A 74 -4.74 -0.41 15.48
C ILE A 74 -4.66 -1.88 15.87
N ASN A 75 -3.49 -2.36 16.32
CA ASN A 75 -3.30 -3.76 16.70
C ASN A 75 -4.06 -4.16 17.95
N LEU A 76 -4.27 -3.25 18.90
CA LEU A 76 -5.16 -3.48 20.04
C LEU A 76 -6.62 -3.60 19.60
N GLY A 77 -7.05 -2.74 18.66
CA GLY A 77 -8.38 -2.82 18.05
C GLY A 77 -8.61 -4.14 17.33
N LEU A 78 -7.65 -4.57 16.49
CA LEU A 78 -7.70 -5.86 15.81
C LEU A 78 -7.76 -7.03 16.79
N GLN A 79 -6.97 -6.99 17.86
CA GLN A 79 -6.98 -8.00 18.92
C GLN A 79 -8.36 -8.10 19.59
N LYS A 80 -8.97 -6.97 19.98
CA LYS A 80 -10.31 -6.93 20.58
C LYS A 80 -11.40 -7.47 19.67
N LEU A 81 -11.21 -7.37 18.35
CA LEU A 81 -12.11 -7.90 17.32
C LEU A 81 -11.78 -9.35 16.91
N SER A 82 -10.84 -10.00 17.59
CA SER A 82 -10.34 -11.34 17.25
C SER A 82 -9.85 -11.43 15.78
N LYS A 83 -9.25 -10.35 15.28
CA LYS A 83 -8.66 -10.27 13.94
C LYS A 83 -7.14 -10.38 14.02
N THR A 84 -6.54 -10.85 12.93
CA THR A 84 -5.10 -10.90 12.78
C THR A 84 -4.50 -9.50 12.88
N GLN A 85 -3.55 -9.34 13.79
CA GLN A 85 -2.80 -8.10 13.96
C GLN A 85 -1.88 -7.84 12.77
N ILE A 86 -1.60 -6.57 12.50
CA ILE A 86 -0.61 -6.15 11.52
C ILE A 86 0.77 -6.52 12.08
N SER A 87 1.57 -7.22 11.27
CA SER A 87 2.92 -7.62 11.67
C SER A 87 3.93 -6.47 11.53
N SER A 88 5.06 -6.56 12.22
CA SER A 88 6.19 -5.62 12.12
C SER A 88 7.07 -5.85 10.87
N ASN A 89 6.47 -6.23 9.75
CA ASN A 89 7.14 -6.48 8.47
C ASN A 89 6.85 -5.36 7.46
N TYR A 90 7.55 -5.39 6.33
CA TYR A 90 7.29 -4.51 5.20
C TYR A 90 6.02 -4.92 4.43
N TYR A 91 5.24 -3.92 4.04
CA TYR A 91 4.04 -4.03 3.23
C TYR A 91 4.22 -3.23 1.94
N TRP A 92 3.70 -3.76 0.84
CA TRP A 92 3.62 -3.07 -0.44
C TRP A 92 2.83 -1.77 -0.32
N SER A 93 3.37 -0.72 -0.92
CA SER A 93 2.64 0.51 -1.20
C SER A 93 2.38 0.66 -2.70
N SER A 94 1.49 1.58 -3.06
CA SER A 94 1.24 2.01 -4.43
C SER A 94 2.20 3.12 -4.90
N SER A 95 3.23 3.48 -4.12
CA SER A 95 4.20 4.51 -4.50
C SER A 95 5.39 3.88 -5.22
N GLU A 96 5.67 4.40 -6.42
CA GLU A 96 6.78 3.95 -7.26
C GLU A 96 8.09 4.62 -6.83
N SER A 97 9.19 3.88 -6.91
CA SER A 97 10.51 4.42 -6.58
C SER A 97 11.24 4.87 -7.85
N SER A 98 11.77 6.09 -7.81
CA SER A 98 12.66 6.61 -8.86
C SER A 98 13.97 5.82 -9.00
N THR A 99 14.29 4.96 -8.03
CA THR A 99 15.49 4.12 -8.07
C THR A 99 15.41 3.10 -9.21
N ASN A 100 16.49 2.95 -9.96
CA ASN A 100 16.53 2.12 -11.16
C ASN A 100 15.39 2.50 -12.14
N GLY A 101 15.11 3.78 -12.38
CA GLY A 101 14.15 4.20 -13.40
C GLY A 101 12.75 3.59 -13.27
N GLY A 102 12.19 3.57 -12.06
CA GLY A 102 10.81 3.10 -11.83
C GLY A 102 10.66 1.58 -11.71
N TYR A 103 11.74 0.79 -11.74
CA TYR A 103 11.63 -0.68 -11.65
C TYR A 103 11.28 -1.21 -10.25
N ARG A 104 11.24 -0.34 -9.24
CA ARG A 104 11.04 -0.66 -7.82
C ARG A 104 9.82 0.05 -7.28
N ALA A 105 9.24 -0.49 -6.21
CA ALA A 105 8.19 0.17 -5.45
C ALA A 105 8.63 0.35 -3.99
N TRP A 106 8.07 1.37 -3.35
CA TRP A 106 8.29 1.60 -1.93
C TRP A 106 7.52 0.58 -1.11
N VAL A 107 8.17 0.06 -0.07
CA VAL A 107 7.50 -0.69 0.98
C VAL A 107 7.64 0.05 2.29
N VAL A 108 6.66 -0.14 3.17
CA VAL A 108 6.66 0.53 4.47
C VAL A 108 6.39 -0.50 5.54
N ARG A 109 7.11 -0.39 6.66
CA ARG A 109 6.85 -1.17 7.87
C ARG A 109 5.92 -0.38 8.79
N PRO A 110 4.65 -0.77 8.94
CA PRO A 110 3.69 0.01 9.73
C PRO A 110 4.03 0.08 11.21
N SER A 111 4.92 -0.77 11.75
CA SER A 111 5.26 -0.73 13.18
C SER A 111 6.09 0.48 13.59
N ASP A 112 6.87 1.04 12.67
CA ASP A 112 7.80 2.14 12.95
C ASP A 112 7.90 3.17 11.80
N GLY A 113 7.17 2.96 10.71
CA GLY A 113 7.16 3.86 9.55
C GLY A 113 8.43 3.77 8.69
N THR A 114 9.33 2.81 8.98
CA THR A 114 10.55 2.61 8.19
C THR A 114 10.17 2.29 6.75
N MET A 115 10.76 3.03 5.82
CA MET A 115 10.58 2.81 4.39
C MET A 115 11.72 1.94 3.87
N GLY A 116 11.37 0.79 3.32
CA GLY A 116 12.30 -0.06 2.59
C GLY A 116 12.38 0.42 1.15
N TYR A 117 13.58 0.78 0.70
CA TYR A 117 13.87 0.92 -0.72
C TYR A 117 14.33 -0.44 -1.26
N GLY A 118 14.03 -0.73 -2.53
CA GLY A 118 14.74 -1.81 -3.23
C GLY A 118 13.95 -3.06 -3.60
N TYR A 119 12.69 -3.20 -3.17
CA TYR A 119 11.89 -4.36 -3.54
C TYR A 119 11.54 -4.30 -5.03
N GLY A 120 11.95 -5.34 -5.75
CA GLY A 120 11.61 -5.50 -7.15
C GLY A 120 10.12 -5.77 -7.24
N LYS A 121 9.43 -5.16 -8.20
CA LYS A 121 7.97 -5.35 -8.39
C LYS A 121 7.56 -6.80 -8.70
N ASN A 122 8.52 -7.69 -8.89
CA ASN A 122 8.31 -9.13 -9.09
C ASN A 122 8.40 -9.92 -7.78
N ASP A 123 8.78 -9.29 -6.67
CA ASP A 123 8.94 -9.94 -5.38
C ASP A 123 7.58 -10.20 -4.73
N SER A 124 7.52 -11.23 -3.88
CA SER A 124 6.36 -11.47 -3.03
C SER A 124 6.47 -10.64 -1.75
N GLY A 125 5.37 -9.99 -1.37
CA GLY A 125 5.32 -9.14 -0.18
C GLY A 125 3.92 -9.02 0.39
N ARG A 126 3.83 -8.46 1.60
CA ARG A 126 2.56 -8.35 2.31
C ARG A 126 1.73 -7.20 1.76
N VAL A 127 0.41 -7.38 1.73
CA VAL A 127 -0.54 -6.37 1.24
C VAL A 127 -1.55 -6.07 2.34
N ARG A 128 -1.83 -4.78 2.55
CA ARG A 128 -2.87 -4.31 3.48
C ARG A 128 -3.69 -3.25 2.78
N CYS A 129 -4.89 -3.62 2.37
CA CYS A 129 -5.83 -2.68 1.75
C CYS A 129 -6.38 -1.73 2.81
N VAL A 130 -6.59 -0.48 2.40
CA VAL A 130 -7.19 0.56 3.24
C VAL A 130 -8.44 1.11 2.55
N LEU A 131 -9.27 1.78 3.35
CA LEU A 131 -10.47 2.46 2.90
C LEU A 131 -10.49 3.83 3.57
N ALA A 132 -10.27 4.89 2.80
CA ALA A 132 -10.50 6.26 3.24
C ALA A 132 -12.00 6.56 3.23
N LEU A 133 -12.45 7.23 4.29
CA LEU A 133 -13.85 7.54 4.55
C LEU A 133 -14.13 9.02 4.37
#